data_AF-X6GDG5-F1
#
_entry.id   AF-X6GDG5-F1
#
_cell.length_a   1.000
_cell.length_b   1.000
_cell.length_c   1.000
_cell.angle_alpha   90.00
_cell.angle_beta   90.00
_cell.angle_gamma   90.00
#
_symmetry.space_group_name_H-M   'P 1'
#
loop_
_entity.id
_entity.type
_entity.pdbx_description
1 polymer ?
#
loop_
_entity_poly.entity_id
_entity_poly.type
_entity_poly.pdbx_seq_one_letter_code
_entity_poly.pdbx_strand_id
1 'polypeptide(L)' 'MPSTSIHKTEYDPERKVLPVWLVASGKCYQFEDVPPETFAEFQAAFAKGQR' A
#
# COMPACT_ATOMS: atom_id res chain seq x y z
N MET A 1 4.86 18.55 -3.38
CA MET A 1 5.47 17.47 -2.58
C MET A 1 5.13 16.15 -3.25
N PRO A 2 6.07 15.45 -3.89
CA PRO A 2 5.78 14.11 -4.37
C PRO A 2 5.79 13.21 -3.14
N SER A 3 4.62 12.91 -2.57
CA SER A 3 4.47 11.94 -1.48
C SER A 3 4.60 10.52 -2.02
N THR A 4 5.67 10.23 -2.74
CA THR A 4 5.99 8.89 -3.26
C THR A 4 6.91 8.20 -2.27
N SER A 5 6.49 8.17 -1.00
CA SER A 5 7.23 7.45 0.03
C SER A 5 7.00 5.95 -0.07
N ILE A 6 5.98 5.46 -0.80
CA ILE A 6 5.65 4.03 -0.90
C ILE A 6 6.34 3.43 -2.12
N HIS A 7 7.23 2.48 -1.86
CA HIS A 7 8.03 1.76 -2.86
C HIS A 7 7.22 0.64 -3.52
N LYS A 8 6.52 -0.13 -2.69
CA LYS A 8 5.86 -1.38 -3.07
C LYS A 8 4.74 -1.66 -2.09
N THR A 9 3.72 -2.35 -2.56
CA THR A 9 2.70 -3.00 -1.73
C THR A 9 2.46 -4.40 -2.28
N GLU A 10 2.34 -5.41 -1.41
CA GLU A 10 2.20 -6.81 -1.81
C GLU A 10 1.07 -7.43 -1.00
N TYR A 11 -0.15 -7.08 -1.40
CA TYR A 11 -1.34 -7.53 -0.70
C TYR A 11 -1.52 -9.04 -0.82
N ASP A 12 -1.64 -9.71 0.33
CA ASP A 12 -2.01 -11.11 0.45
C ASP A 12 -3.52 -11.21 0.75
N PRO A 13 -4.36 -11.61 -0.22
CA PRO A 13 -5.81 -11.68 -0.04
C PRO A 13 -6.27 -12.84 0.85
N GLU A 14 -5.47 -13.90 0.98
CA GLU A 14 -5.80 -15.05 1.83
C GLU A 14 -5.63 -14.71 3.31
N ARG A 15 -4.58 -13.93 3.62
CA ARG A 15 -4.27 -13.47 4.97
C ARG A 15 -4.83 -12.08 5.28
N LYS A 16 -5.32 -11.36 4.26
CA LYS A 16 -5.72 -9.95 4.33
C LYS A 16 -4.59 -9.06 4.87
N VAL A 17 -3.36 -9.35 4.46
CA VAL A 17 -2.17 -8.61 4.93
C VAL A 17 -1.67 -7.71 3.82
N LEU A 18 -1.51 -6.42 4.12
CA LEU A 18 -0.94 -5.41 3.25
C LEU A 18 0.40 -4.93 3.82
N PRO A 19 1.53 -5.51 3.40
CA PRO A 19 2.85 -4.94 3.61
C PRO A 19 3.03 -3.71 2.70
N VAL A 20 3.48 -2.61 3.30
CA VAL A 20 3.78 -1.34 2.66
C VAL A 20 5.24 -1.00 2.92
N TRP A 21 6.06 -1.03 1.87
CA TRP A 21 7.47 -0.65 1.97
C TRP A 21 7.62 0.83 1.68
N LEU A 22 8.26 1.57 2.59
CA LEU A 22 8.53 2.99 2.38
C LEU A 22 9.96 3.20 1.88
N VAL A 23 10.14 3.81 0.71
CA VAL A 23 11.44 4.15 0.12
C VAL A 23 12.22 5.08 1.03
N ALA A 24 11.54 6.09 1.60
CA ALA A 24 12.19 7.15 2.38
C ALA A 24 12.81 6.67 3.70
N SER A 25 12.25 5.61 4.28
CA SER A 25 12.67 5.11 5.61
C SER A 25 13.25 3.70 5.57
N GLY A 26 13.15 2.98 4.44
CA GLY A 26 13.46 1.54 4.36
C GLY A 26 12.60 0.67 5.27
N LYS A 27 11.52 1.22 5.83
CA LYS A 27 10.64 0.54 6.80
C LYS A 27 9.49 -0.14 6.06
N CYS A 28 9.19 -1.37 6.47
CA CYS A 28 8.01 -2.11 6.06
C CYS A 28 6.95 -2.01 7.15
N TYR A 29 5.76 -1.53 6.80
CA TYR A 29 4.59 -1.53 7.68
C TYR A 29 3.65 -2.62 7.19
N GLN A 30 3.33 -3.57 8.06
CA GLN A 30 2.33 -4.59 7.77
C GLN A 30 1.00 -4.17 8.37
N PHE A 31 -0.02 -4.06 7.52
CA PHE A 31 -1.40 -3.86 7.92
C PHE A 31 -2.12 -5.19 7.80
N GLU A 32 -2.69 -5.68 8.90
CA GLU A 32 -3.43 -6.94 8.96
C GLU A 32 -4.95 -6.67 8.89
N ASP A 33 -5.72 -7.69 8.52
CA ASP A 33 -7.19 -7.64 8.34
C ASP A 33 -7.67 -6.58 7.34
N VAL A 34 -6.86 -6.26 6.32
CA VAL A 34 -7.24 -5.33 5.26
C VAL A 34 -8.18 -6.03 4.28
N PRO A 35 -9.44 -5.59 4.12
CA PRO A 35 -10.33 -6.17 3.14
C PRO A 35 -9.83 -5.92 1.71
N PRO A 36 -10.09 -6.84 0.76
CA PRO A 36 -9.68 -6.66 -0.63
C PRO A 36 -10.33 -5.43 -1.28
N GLU A 37 -11.55 -5.06 -0.86
CA GLU A 37 -12.23 -3.84 -1.32
C GLU A 37 -11.46 -2.57 -0.90
N THR A 38 -11.04 -2.49 0.36
CA THR A 38 -10.21 -1.39 0.87
C THR A 38 -8.86 -1.31 0.15
N PHE A 39 -8.22 -2.46 -0.13
CA PHE A 39 -7.00 -2.48 -0.92
C PHE A 39 -7.22 -1.98 -2.36
N ALA A 40 -8.32 -2.36 -3.01
CA ALA A 40 -8.65 -1.91 -4.36
C ALA A 40 -8.91 -0.40 -4.42
N GLU A 41 -9.63 0.16 -3.44
CA GLU A 41 -9.82 1.61 -3.31
C GLU A 41 -8.48 2.32 -3.05
N PHE A 42 -7.65 1.77 -2.16
CA PHE A 42 -6.31 2.30 -1.88
C PHE A 42 -5.45 2.35 -3.14
N GLN A 43 -5.42 1.27 -3.93
CA GLN A 43 -4.69 1.23 -5.20
C GLN A 43 -5.25 2.24 -6.22
N ALA A 44 -6.57 2.34 -6.33
CA ALA A 44 -7.24 3.26 -7.24
C ALA A 44 -6.98 4.73 -6.87
N ALA A 45 -6.92 5.05 -5.57
CA ALA A 45 -6.53 6.36 -5.07
C ALA A 45 -5.04 6.64 -5.31
N PHE A 46 -4.17 5.64 -5.12
CA PHE A 46 -2.73 5.76 -5.36
C PHE A 46 -2.41 6.08 -6.82
N ALA A 47 -3.07 5.41 -7.76
CA ALA A 47 -2.92 5.65 -9.20
C ALA A 47 -3.34 7.07 -9.62
N LYS A 48 -4.24 7.72 -8.87
CA LYS A 48 -4.69 9.09 -9.16
C LYS A 48 -3.69 10.16 -8.68
N GLY A 49 -2.87 9.85 -7.68
CA GLY A 49 -1.86 10.77 -7.14
C GLY A 49 -0.53 10.78 -7.90
N GLN A 50 -0.35 9.89 -8.88
CA GLN A 50 0.86 9.77 -9.71
C GLN A 50 0.67 10.42 -11.10
N ARG A 51 0.14 11.65 -11.13
CA ARG A 51 0.03 12.45 -12.37
C ARG A 51 0.52 13.87 -12.16
#